data_AF-A0A8T5XFL1-F1
#
_entry.id   AF-A0A8T5XFL1-F1
#
_cell.length_a   1.000
_cell.length_b   1.000
_cell.length_c   1.000
_cell.angle_alpha   90.00
_cell.angle_beta   90.00
_cell.angle_gamma   90.00
#
_symmetry.space_group_name_H-M   'P 1'
#
loop_
_entity.id
_entity.type
_entity.pdbx_description
1 polymer ?
#
loop_
_entity_poly.entity_id
_entity_poly.type
_entity_poly.pdbx_seq_one_letter_code
_entity_poly.pdbx_strand_id
1 'polypeptide(L)'
;MKLDVVYISKSKRTIKTAEIVLRKRRLNFNYNEKLSKLNFGDWEGITIKEIEEKYPNEIQSFRETPHLNKPSWRNFIKVKTKSRKRTNNNYFKKEV
;
A
#
# COMPACT_ATOMS: atom_id res chain seq x y z
N MET A 1 6.92 20.30 -19.21
CA MET A 1 7.18 20.08 -17.77
C MET A 1 8.61 19.60 -17.55
N LYS A 2 9.47 20.45 -17.00
CA LYS A 2 10.85 20.11 -16.60
C LYS A 2 10.82 19.45 -15.21
N LEU A 3 11.61 18.39 -15.03
CA LEU A 3 11.79 17.71 -13.74
C LEU A 3 13.30 17.68 -13.47
N ASP A 4 13.71 18.14 -12.30
CA ASP A 4 15.14 18.16 -11.93
C ASP A 4 15.52 16.89 -11.15
N VAL A 5 14.65 16.41 -10.26
CA VAL A 5 14.88 15.19 -9.47
C VAL A 5 13.57 14.40 -9.30
N VAL A 6 13.68 13.07 -9.23
CA VAL A 6 12.57 12.17 -8.92
C VAL A 6 12.90 11.33 -7.70
N TYR A 7 11.99 11.31 -6.72
CA TYR A 7 12.06 10.42 -5.55
C TYR A 7 10.87 9.46 -5.56
N ILE A 8 11.13 8.19 -5.29
CA ILE A 8 10.09 7.15 -5.24
C ILE A 8 10.25 6.24 -4.04
N SER A 9 9.17 5.57 -3.64
CA SER A 9 9.28 4.45 -2.71
C SER A 9 9.80 3.19 -3.42
N LYS A 10 10.29 2.21 -2.66
CA LYS A 10 10.71 0.90 -3.17
C LYS A 10 9.55 -0.03 -3.57
N SER A 11 8.29 0.44 -3.56
CA SER A 11 7.16 -0.41 -3.93
C SER A 11 7.13 -0.68 -5.44
N LYS A 12 6.93 -1.95 -5.82
CA LYS A 12 6.80 -2.38 -7.23
C LYS A 12 5.82 -1.53 -8.03
N ARG A 13 4.68 -1.15 -7.44
CA ARG A 13 3.68 -0.30 -8.10
C ARG A 13 4.24 1.09 -8.42
N THR A 14 5.00 1.68 -7.50
CA THR A 14 5.58 3.01 -7.66
C THR A 14 6.71 2.99 -8.68
N ILE A 15 7.56 1.96 -8.63
CA ILE A 15 8.62 1.73 -9.63
C ILE A 15 8.00 1.63 -11.02
N LYS A 16 6.96 0.79 -11.18
CA LYS A 16 6.30 0.63 -12.48
C LYS A 16 5.68 1.93 -12.99
N THR A 17 5.05 2.71 -12.12
CA THR A 17 4.54 4.05 -12.48
C THR A 17 5.67 4.98 -12.91
N ALA A 18 6.79 5.00 -12.18
CA ALA A 18 7.94 5.84 -12.50
C ALA A 18 8.54 5.48 -13.85
N GLU A 19 8.70 4.19 -14.17
CA GLU A 19 9.15 3.72 -15.47
C GLU A 19 8.25 4.20 -16.62
N ILE A 20 6.93 4.14 -16.44
CA ILE A 20 5.96 4.58 -17.47
C ILE A 20 6.05 6.09 -17.68
N VAL A 21 6.06 6.87 -16.59
CA VAL A 21 6.09 8.34 -16.64
C VAL A 21 7.42 8.88 -17.17
N LEU A 22 8.53 8.20 -16.85
CA LEU A 22 9.88 8.61 -17.21
C LEU A 22 10.40 7.98 -18.50
N ARG A 23 9.65 7.07 -19.15
CA ARG A 23 10.10 6.29 -20.33
C ARG A 23 10.82 7.08 -21.43
N LYS A 24 10.45 8.34 -21.64
CA LYS A 24 11.05 9.23 -22.66
C LYS A 24 12.08 10.22 -22.09
N ARG A 25 12.37 10.17 -20.79
CA ARG A 25 13.25 11.10 -20.07
C ARG A 25 14.53 10.37 -19.66
N ARG A 26 15.67 11.06 -19.77
CA ARG A 26 16.97 10.57 -19.28
C ARG A 26 17.16 10.86 -17.78
N LEU A 27 16.11 10.67 -16.98
CA LEU A 27 16.15 10.95 -15.55
C LEU A 27 16.08 9.63 -14.78
N ASN A 28 17.09 9.39 -13.97
CA ASN A 28 17.06 8.33 -12.96
C ASN A 28 16.21 8.78 -11.76
N PHE A 29 15.64 7.82 -11.03
CA PHE A 29 14.91 8.10 -9.80
C PHE A 29 15.68 7.60 -8.57
N ASN A 30 15.52 8.32 -7.47
CA ASN A 30 16.14 8.01 -6.19
C ASN A 30 15.12 7.33 -5.26
N TYR A 31 15.53 6.28 -4.58
CA TYR A 31 14.68 5.64 -3.58
C TYR A 31 14.65 6.46 -2.28
N ASN A 32 13.45 6.70 -1.75
CA ASN A 32 13.23 7.31 -0.46
C ASN A 32 12.25 6.45 0.35
N GLU A 33 12.74 5.81 1.40
CA GLU A 33 11.95 4.91 2.24
C GLU A 33 10.85 5.65 3.03
N LYS A 34 11.00 6.96 3.26
CA LYS A 34 9.96 7.79 3.89
C LYS A 34 8.71 7.94 3.02
N LEU A 35 8.80 7.59 1.73
CA LEU A 35 7.65 7.55 0.81
C LEU A 35 6.95 6.19 0.77
N SER A 36 7.37 5.23 1.60
CA SER A 36 6.74 3.91 1.67
C SER A 36 5.29 4.01 2.14
N LYS A 37 4.47 3.02 1.75
CA LYS A 37 3.06 2.99 2.19
C LYS A 37 3.00 2.94 3.71
N LEU A 38 1.93 3.51 4.26
CA LEU A 38 1.52 3.17 5.61
C LEU A 38 1.25 1.66 5.66
N ASN A 39 1.79 1.00 6.68
CA ASN A 39 1.43 -0.37 7.01
C ASN A 39 0.10 -0.31 7.73
N PHE A 40 -0.99 -0.87 7.18
CA PHE A 40 -2.30 -0.81 7.83
C PHE A 40 -2.61 -2.04 8.71
N GLY A 41 -1.61 -2.89 8.97
CA GLY A 41 -1.71 -4.10 9.81
C GLY A 41 -2.92 -4.96 9.47
N ASP A 42 -3.82 -5.18 10.44
CA ASP A 42 -4.99 -6.05 10.28
C ASP A 42 -6.02 -5.53 9.25
N TRP A 43 -5.92 -4.28 8.81
CA TRP A 43 -6.74 -3.74 7.72
C TRP A 43 -6.17 -4.07 6.34
N GLU A 44 -4.94 -4.60 6.25
CA GLU A 44 -4.38 -5.02 4.97
C GLU A 44 -5.08 -6.25 4.41
N GLY A 45 -5.63 -6.11 3.20
CA GLY A 45 -6.21 -7.23 2.45
C GLY A 45 -7.65 -7.56 2.82
N ILE A 46 -8.31 -6.74 3.65
CA ILE A 46 -9.76 -6.79 3.89
C ILE A 46 -10.47 -5.57 3.28
N THR A 47 -11.77 -5.70 3.09
CA THR A 47 -12.61 -4.64 2.52
C THR A 47 -12.98 -3.58 3.56
N ILE A 48 -13.38 -2.39 3.08
CA ILE A 48 -13.87 -1.32 3.96
C ILE A 48 -15.08 -1.80 4.79
N LYS A 49 -15.98 -2.57 4.20
CA LYS A 49 -17.14 -3.13 4.90
C LYS A 49 -16.71 -4.05 6.05
N GLU A 50 -15.75 -4.95 5.81
CA GLU A 50 -15.21 -5.79 6.87
C GLU A 50 -14.51 -4.98 7.97
N ILE A 51 -13.89 -3.85 7.63
CA ILE A 51 -13.29 -2.93 8.61
C ILE A 51 -14.39 -2.25 9.44
N GLU A 52 -15.47 -1.78 8.81
CA GLU A 52 -16.61 -1.18 9.50
C GLU A 52 -17.29 -2.16 10.45
N GLU A 53 -17.39 -3.43 10.07
CA GLU A 53 -17.96 -4.49 10.92
C GLU A 53 -17.03 -4.87 12.08
N LYS A 54 -15.72 -4.99 11.86
CA LYS A 54 -14.75 -5.49 12.87
C LYS A 54 -14.13 -4.40 13.74
N TYR A 55 -14.01 -3.18 13.22
CA TYR A 55 -13.33 -2.04 13.86
C TYR A 55 -14.11 -0.73 13.73
N PRO A 56 -15.42 -0.69 14.09
CA PRO A 56 -16.31 0.46 13.84
C PRO A 56 -15.78 1.78 14.45
N ASN A 57 -15.30 1.74 15.69
CA ASN A 57 -14.76 2.91 16.36
C ASN A 57 -13.44 3.39 15.74
N GLU A 58 -12.58 2.46 15.31
CA GLU A 58 -11.28 2.82 14.73
C GLU A 58 -11.42 3.41 13.33
N ILE A 59 -12.34 2.90 12.50
CA ILE A 59 -12.60 3.47 11.17
C ILE A 59 -13.28 4.83 11.27
N GLN A 60 -14.14 5.04 12.27
CA GLN A 60 -14.70 6.36 12.56
C GLN A 60 -13.61 7.35 12.96
N SER A 61 -12.76 7.02 13.92
CA SER A 61 -11.63 7.88 14.31
C SER A 61 -10.65 8.11 13.16
N PHE A 62 -10.41 7.11 12.30
CA PHE A 62 -9.57 7.29 11.11
C PHE A 62 -10.17 8.29 10.12
N ARG A 63 -11.50 8.33 9.97
CA ARG A 63 -12.18 9.27 9.06
C ARG A 63 -12.28 10.68 9.63
N GLU A 64 -12.64 10.80 10.91
CA GLU A 64 -12.96 12.10 11.53
C GLU A 64 -11.71 12.77 12.12
N THR A 65 -10.82 11.99 12.73
CA THR A 65 -9.67 12.51 13.48
C THR A 65 -8.38 11.73 13.17
N PRO A 66 -7.97 11.59 11.88
CA PRO A 66 -6.83 10.78 11.47
C PRO A 66 -5.50 11.16 12.14
N HIS A 67 -5.34 12.42 12.56
CA HIS A 67 -4.15 12.92 13.24
C HIS A 67 -4.09 12.54 14.73
N LEU A 68 -5.23 12.26 15.37
CA LEU A 68 -5.34 11.79 16.76
C LEU A 68 -5.40 10.27 16.84
N ASN A 69 -5.80 9.61 15.76
CA ASN A 69 -5.92 8.17 15.72
C ASN A 69 -4.54 7.53 15.95
N LYS A 70 -4.44 6.74 17.04
CA LYS A 70 -3.37 5.77 17.25
C LYS A 70 -3.96 4.40 16.96
N PRO A 71 -4.12 4.04 15.68
CA PRO A 71 -4.89 2.86 15.35
C PRO A 71 -4.19 1.62 15.90
N SER A 72 -4.99 0.68 16.40
CA SER A 72 -4.50 -0.49 17.13
C SER A 72 -3.52 -1.33 16.30
N TRP A 73 -3.67 -1.31 14.97
CA TRP A 73 -2.77 -1.94 14.01
C TRP A 73 -1.32 -1.46 14.07
N ARG A 74 -1.01 -0.27 14.59
CA ARG A 74 0.39 0.18 14.79
C ARG A 74 1.13 -0.64 15.85
N ASN A 75 0.41 -1.22 16.82
CA ASN A 75 0.99 -1.98 17.93
C ASN A 75 1.19 -3.47 17.59
N PHE A 76 0.65 -3.94 16.47
CA PHE A 76 0.77 -5.35 16.08
C PHE A 76 1.79 -5.52 14.96
N ILE A 77 3.08 -5.38 15.30
CA ILE A 77 4.12 -6.22 14.67
C ILE A 77 3.94 -7.66 15.20
N LYS A 78 2.75 -8.24 15.03
CA LYS A 78 2.64 -9.70 15.01
C LYS A 78 2.89 -10.09 13.57
N VAL A 79 4.14 -10.44 13.29
CA VAL A 79 4.49 -11.26 12.11
C VAL A 79 3.63 -12.53 12.21
N LYS A 80 2.43 -12.49 11.65
CA LYS A 80 1.68 -13.70 11.36
C LYS A 80 2.32 -14.27 10.10
N THR A 81 3.38 -15.06 10.28
CA THR A 81 3.69 -16.18 9.41
C THR A 81 2.50 -17.15 9.45
N LYS A 82 1.42 -16.79 8.77
CA LYS A 82 0.42 -17.76 8.33
C LYS A 82 0.39 -17.68 6.83
N SER A 83 1.07 -18.65 6.23
CA SER A 83 0.90 -19.09 4.85
C SER A 83 -0.58 -19.14 4.51
N ARG A 84 -1.14 -18.04 4.00
CA ARG A 84 -2.45 -18.05 3.38
C ARG A 84 -2.25 -18.71 2.03
N LYS A 85 -2.49 -20.02 1.99
CA LYS A 85 -2.84 -20.71 0.73
C LYS A 85 -4.03 -19.96 0.16
N ARG A 86 -3.75 -19.10 -0.81
CA ARG A 86 -4.78 -18.39 -1.59
C ARG A 86 -5.21 -19.37 -2.66
N THR A 87 -6.18 -20.22 -2.35
CA THR A 87 -6.82 -21.08 -3.34
C THR A 87 -7.59 -20.20 -4.32
N ASN A 88 -7.18 -20.30 -5.58
CA ASN A 88 -7.85 -19.99 -6.85
C ASN A 88 -8.98 -18.94 -6.83
N ASN A 89 -8.74 -17.84 -7.54
CA ASN A 89 -9.73 -17.48 -8.57
C ASN A 89 -9.03 -17.02 -9.86
N ASN A 90 -9.54 -17.56 -10.96
CA ASN A 90 -9.05 -17.48 -12.33
C ASN A 90 -8.97 -16.02 -12.84
N TYR A 91 -7.76 -15.49 -13.06
CA TYR A 91 -7.55 -14.34 -13.95
C TYR A 91 -6.16 -14.39 -14.61
N PHE A 92 -5.71 -15.55 -15.11
CA PHE A 92 -4.61 -15.61 -16.08
C PHE A 92 -4.78 -16.84 -16.99
N LYS A 93 -5.67 -16.69 -17.98
CA LYS A 93 -5.66 -17.38 -19.28
C LYS A 93 -6.16 -16.29 -20.25
N LYS A 94 -5.45 -15.88 -21.30
CA LYS A 94 -4.52 -16.57 -22.19
C LYS A 94 -3.43 -15.61 -22.66
N GLU A 95 -2.20 -16.13 -22.75
CA GLU A 95 -1.22 -15.72 -23.78
C GLU A 95 -1.74 -16.19 -25.14
N VAL A 96 -1.64 -15.35 -26.17
CA VAL A 96 -0.83 -15.54 -27.41
C VAL A 96 -0.52 -14.13 -27.95
#